data_AF-G5R708-F1
#
_entry.id   AF-G5R708-F1
#
_cell.length_a   1.000
_cell.length_b   1.000
_cell.length_c   1.000
_cell.angle_alpha   90.00
_cell.angle_beta   90.00
_cell.angle_gamma   90.00
#
_symmetry.space_group_name_H-M   'P 1'
#
loop_
_entity.id
_entity.type
_entity.pdbx_description
1 polymer ?
#
loop_
_entity_poly.entity_id
_entity_poly.type
_entity_poly.pdbx_seq_one_letter_code
_entity_poly.pdbx_strand_id
1 'polypeptide(L)'
;MGLVIPTFIGITLLTFAFVHMIPGDPVMIMAGERGISPERHAQLLAELGLDKPMWQQYLHYIWGVMHGDLGISLKSRIPVWDEFVPRFKA
;
A
#
# COMPACT_ATOMS: atom_id res chain seq x y z
N MET A 1 -21.53 -15.01 11.00
CA MET A 1 -21.21 -14.53 9.63
C MET A 1 -21.71 -13.11 9.35
N GLY A 2 -22.89 -12.68 9.82
CA GLY A 2 -23.44 -11.34 9.49
C GLY A 2 -22.60 -10.13 9.89
N LEU A 3 -21.74 -10.24 10.91
CA LEU A 3 -20.84 -9.15 11.33
C LEU A 3 -19.48 -9.15 10.62
N VAL A 4 -19.07 -10.27 10.01
CA VAL A 4 -17.71 -10.41 9.46
C VAL A 4 -17.48 -9.44 8.31
N ILE A 5 -18.44 -9.34 7.40
CA ILE A 5 -18.37 -8.46 6.23
C ILE A 5 -18.26 -6.98 6.64
N PRO A 6 -19.19 -6.42 7.44
CA PRO A 6 -19.08 -5.01 7.83
C PRO A 6 -17.86 -4.73 8.71
N THR A 7 -17.47 -5.65 9.59
CA THR A 7 -16.24 -5.50 10.39
C THR A 7 -14.99 -5.49 9.51
N PHE A 8 -14.89 -6.39 8.53
CA PHE A 8 -13.76 -6.43 7.60
C PHE A 8 -13.65 -5.15 6.77
N ILE A 9 -14.76 -4.68 6.22
CA ILE A 9 -14.81 -3.41 5.47
C ILE A 9 -14.40 -2.25 6.39
N GLY A 10 -14.91 -2.20 7.62
CA GLY A 10 -14.54 -1.18 8.60
C GLY A 10 -13.04 -1.17 8.91
N ILE A 11 -12.46 -2.33 9.20
CA ILE A 11 -11.01 -2.45 9.50
C ILE A 11 -10.17 -2.01 8.30
N THR A 12 -10.46 -2.55 7.12
CA THR A 12 -9.68 -2.26 5.92
C THR A 12 -9.78 -0.80 5.49
N LEU A 13 -10.95 -0.18 5.59
CA LEU A 13 -11.12 1.24 5.32
C LEU A 13 -10.34 2.10 6.33
N LEU A 14 -10.39 1.76 7.63
CA LEU A 14 -9.63 2.46 8.66
C LEU A 14 -8.12 2.31 8.45
N THR A 15 -7.63 1.11 8.18
CA THR A 15 -6.21 0.86 7.87
C THR A 15 -5.77 1.67 6.64
N PHE A 16 -6.57 1.62 5.56
CA PHE A 16 -6.29 2.38 4.35
C PHE A 16 -6.24 3.89 4.60
N ALA A 17 -7.21 4.42 5.36
CA ALA A 17 -7.23 5.82 5.75
C ALA A 17 -6.00 6.20 6.59
N PHE A 18 -5.63 5.40 7.60
CA PHE A 18 -4.48 5.67 8.45
C PHE A 18 -3.18 5.75 7.66
N VAL A 19 -2.97 4.86 6.68
CA VAL A 19 -1.78 4.91 5.82
C VAL A 19 -1.75 6.21 5.00
N HIS A 20 -2.89 6.66 4.46
CA HIS A 20 -2.97 7.89 3.68
C HIS A 20 -2.89 9.17 4.53
N MET A 21 -3.11 9.06 5.84
CA MET A 21 -2.92 10.16 6.77
C MET A 21 -1.46 10.37 7.16
N ILE A 22 -0.57 9.41 6.88
CA ILE A 22 0.87 9.58 7.11
C ILE A 22 1.36 10.69 6.17
N PRO A 23 1.84 11.82 6.72
CA PRO A 23 2.32 12.90 5.88
C PRO A 23 3.64 12.49 5.22
N GLY A 24 3.77 12.84 3.94
CA GLY A 24 4.96 12.55 3.15
C GLY A 24 4.59 11.89 1.84
N ASP A 25 5.47 12.05 0.86
CA ASP A 25 5.31 11.45 -0.44
C ASP A 25 5.96 10.05 -0.43
N PRO A 26 5.18 8.96 -0.59
CA PRO A 26 5.71 7.60 -0.55
C PRO A 26 6.80 7.37 -1.61
N VAL A 27 6.68 7.98 -2.79
CA VAL A 27 7.69 7.87 -3.86
C VAL A 27 8.99 8.56 -3.46
N MET A 28 8.90 9.72 -2.80
CA MET A 28 10.07 10.43 -2.28
C MET A 28 10.72 9.66 -1.13
N ILE A 29 9.93 9.03 -0.27
CA ILE A 29 10.43 8.17 0.81
C ILE A 29 11.19 6.97 0.23
N MET A 30 10.70 6.39 -0.88
CA MET A 30 11.39 5.30 -1.60
C MET A 30 12.70 5.75 -2.25
N ALA A 31 12.78 6.99 -2.72
CA ALA A 31 13.98 7.56 -3.33
C ALA A 31 15.09 7.83 -2.30
N GLY A 32 14.71 8.10 -1.05
CA GLY A 32 15.64 8.42 0.03
C GLY A 32 16.42 9.70 -0.26
N GLU A 33 17.65 9.79 0.26
CA GLU A 33 18.50 10.99 0.16
C GLU A 33 18.97 11.30 -1.27
N ARG A 34 18.86 10.35 -2.20
CA ARG A 34 19.33 10.53 -3.59
C ARG A 34 18.42 11.44 -4.40
N GLY A 35 17.20 11.70 -3.92
CA GLY A 35 16.18 12.39 -4.70
C GLY A 35 15.79 11.62 -5.96
N ILE A 36 14.88 12.19 -6.73
CA ILE A 36 14.29 11.58 -7.92
C ILE A 36 13.86 12.71 -8.85
N SER A 37 14.07 12.55 -10.17
CA SER A 37 13.62 13.57 -11.13
C SER A 37 12.09 13.64 -11.18
N PRO A 38 11.50 14.81 -11.50
CA PRO A 38 10.04 14.95 -11.60
C PRO A 38 9.39 13.94 -12.56
N GLU A 39 10.09 13.60 -13.65
CA GLU A 39 9.61 12.64 -14.65
C GLU A 39 9.56 11.22 -14.07
N ARG A 40 10.61 10.80 -13.36
CA ARG A 40 10.63 9.48 -12.73
C ARG A 40 9.65 9.40 -11.56
N HIS A 41 9.42 10.52 -10.88
CA HIS A 41 8.43 10.62 -9.80
C HIS A 41 7.01 10.40 -10.33
N ALA A 42 6.62 11.10 -11.39
CA ALA A 42 5.32 10.92 -12.04
C ALA A 42 5.12 9.48 -12.57
N GLN A 43 6.18 8.88 -13.13
CA GLN A 43 6.13 7.47 -13.56
C GLN A 43 5.86 6.53 -12.40
N LEU A 44 6.55 6.70 -11.26
CA LEU A 44 6.36 5.86 -10.09
C LEU A 44 4.97 6.04 -9.46
N LEU A 45 4.42 7.26 -9.44
CA LEU A 45 3.05 7.47 -9.00
C LEU A 45 2.06 6.67 -9.85
N ALA A 46 2.23 6.68 -11.18
CA ALA A 46 1.38 5.92 -12.10
C ALA A 46 1.59 4.40 -11.97
N GLU A 47 2.84 3.93 -11.86
CA GLU A 47 3.19 2.52 -11.65
C GLU A 47 2.58 1.97 -10.34
N LEU A 48 2.58 2.77 -9.28
CA LEU A 48 2.00 2.43 -7.98
C LEU A 48 0.50 2.71 -7.88
N GLY A 49 -0.09 3.37 -8.89
CA GLY A 49 -1.49 3.78 -8.90
C GLY A 49 -1.85 4.86 -7.88
N LEU A 50 -0.86 5.58 -7.35
CA LEU A 50 -1.02 6.65 -6.35
C LEU A 50 -1.52 7.96 -6.97
N ASP A 51 -1.49 8.07 -8.29
CA ASP A 51 -2.08 9.15 -9.08
C ASP A 51 -3.61 9.01 -9.25
N LYS A 52 -4.17 7.85 -8.90
CA LYS A 52 -5.60 7.55 -9.08
C LYS A 52 -6.47 8.14 -7.98
N PRO A 53 -7.77 8.36 -8.22
CA PRO A 53 -8.71 8.72 -7.16
C PRO A 53 -8.71 7.71 -6.00
N MET A 54 -8.88 8.21 -4.77
CA MET A 54 -8.77 7.43 -3.54
C MET A 54 -9.65 6.16 -3.53
N TRP A 55 -10.84 6.23 -4.11
CA TRP A 55 -11.74 5.07 -4.20
C TRP A 55 -11.18 3.97 -5.12
N GLN A 56 -10.48 4.31 -6.21
CA GLN A 56 -9.82 3.33 -7.08
C GLN A 56 -8.66 2.66 -6.36
N GLN A 57 -7.87 3.44 -5.62
CA GLN A 57 -6.77 2.94 -4.80
C GLN A 57 -7.28 1.95 -3.75
N TYR A 58 -8.39 2.28 -3.08
CA TYR A 58 -9.03 1.39 -2.11
C TYR A 58 -9.56 0.10 -2.74
N LEU A 59 -10.24 0.18 -3.89
CA LEU A 59 -10.72 -1.01 -4.60
C LEU A 59 -9.57 -1.93 -5.02
N HIS A 60 -8.46 -1.37 -5.51
CA HIS A 60 -7.27 -2.13 -5.86
C HIS A 60 -6.66 -2.81 -4.63
N TYR A 61 -6.54 -2.08 -3.53
CA TYR A 61 -6.07 -2.62 -2.24
C TYR A 61 -6.93 -3.80 -1.75
N ILE A 62 -8.26 -3.61 -1.69
CA ILE A 62 -9.18 -4.67 -1.26
C ILE A 62 -9.13 -5.88 -2.20
N TRP A 63 -9.05 -5.65 -3.51
CA TRP A 63 -8.93 -6.72 -4.49
C TRP A 63 -7.71 -7.58 -4.21
N GLY A 64 -6.54 -6.98 -3.98
CA GLY A 64 -5.32 -7.69 -3.61
C GLY A 64 -5.51 -8.48 -2.31
N VAL A 65 -5.97 -7.82 -1.25
CA VAL A 65 -6.17 -8.46 0.07
C VAL A 65 -7.08 -9.69 -0.01
N MET A 66 -8.17 -9.63 -0.79
CA MET A 66 -9.08 -10.75 -0.97
C MET A 66 -8.44 -11.94 -1.71
N HIS A 67 -7.44 -11.71 -2.54
CA HIS A 67 -6.67 -12.74 -3.24
C HIS A 67 -5.42 -13.18 -2.48
N GLY A 68 -5.22 -12.67 -1.26
CA GLY A 68 -4.00 -12.92 -0.49
C GLY A 68 -2.78 -12.19 -1.05
N ASP A 69 -2.95 -11.14 -1.85
CA ASP A 69 -1.88 -10.27 -2.29
C ASP A 69 -1.84 -9.01 -1.41
N LEU A 70 -0.78 -8.89 -0.60
CA LEU A 70 -0.55 -7.73 0.27
C LEU A 70 0.30 -6.64 -0.42
N GLY A 71 0.69 -6.87 -1.68
CA GLY A 71 1.53 -5.98 -2.46
C GLY A 71 3.02 -6.11 -2.18
N ILE A 72 3.76 -5.15 -2.71
CA ILE A 72 5.22 -5.03 -2.59
C ILE A 72 5.55 -3.96 -1.55
N SER A 73 6.51 -4.26 -0.68
CA SER A 73 7.04 -3.29 0.28
C SER A 73 7.73 -2.13 -0.43
N LEU A 74 7.29 -0.91 -0.18
CA LEU A 74 7.92 0.30 -0.73
C LEU A 74 9.38 0.45 -0.26
N LYS A 75 9.71 -0.09 0.92
CA LYS A 75 11.05 0.00 1.51
C LYS A 75 12.02 -1.04 0.95
N SER A 76 11.62 -2.31 0.99
CA SER A 76 12.50 -3.45 0.66
C SER A 76 12.33 -3.94 -0.78
N ARG A 77 11.27 -3.52 -1.47
CA ARG A 77 10.92 -3.91 -2.85
C ARG A 77 10.73 -5.41 -3.05
N ILE A 78 10.31 -6.12 -1.99
CA ILE A 78 9.91 -7.53 -2.04
C ILE A 78 8.44 -7.68 -1.61
N PRO A 79 7.78 -8.82 -1.91
CA PRO A 79 6.42 -9.08 -1.43
C PRO A 79 6.33 -8.94 0.08
N VAL A 80 5.24 -8.31 0.55
CA VAL A 80 5.03 -8.07 1.99
C VAL A 80 5.00 -9.39 2.77
N TRP A 81 4.47 -10.47 2.18
CA TRP A 81 4.50 -11.80 2.77
C TRP A 81 5.90 -12.28 3.11
N ASP A 82 6.84 -12.12 2.18
CA ASP A 82 8.22 -12.57 2.33
C ASP A 82 8.96 -11.76 3.40
N GLU A 83 8.56 -10.50 3.60
CA GLU A 83 9.10 -9.65 4.65
C GLU A 83 8.52 -9.97 6.05
N PHE A 84 7.22 -10.30 6.14
CA PHE A 84 6.52 -10.45 7.42
C PHE A 84 6.54 -11.87 7.99
N VAL A 85 6.34 -12.91 7.17
CA VAL A 85 6.24 -14.31 7.64
C VAL A 85 7.45 -14.75 8.48
N PRO A 86 8.70 -14.38 8.15
CA PRO A 86 9.85 -14.75 8.98
C PRO A 86 9.78 -14.19 10.41
N ARG A 87 9.12 -13.04 10.64
CA ARG A 87 9.03 -12.41 11.96
C ARG A 87 8.15 -13.16 12.95
N PHE A 88 7.27 -14.05 12.47
CA PHE A 88 6.41 -14.90 13.32
C PHE A 88 7.05 -16.25 13.67
N LYS A 89 8.18 -16.59 13.05
CA LYS A 89 8.93 -17.83 13.31
C LYS A 89 10.09 -17.63 14.28
N ALA A 90 10.32 -16.38 14.71
CA ALA A 90 11.38 -16.00 15.64
C ALA A 90 10.88 -16.07 17.10
#